data_AF-A0A4Q7FAV8-F1
#
_entry.id   AF-A0A4Q7FAV8-F1
#
_cell.length_a   1.000
_cell.length_b   1.000
_cell.length_c   1.000
_cell.angle_alpha   90.00
_cell.angle_beta   90.00
_cell.angle_gamma   90.00
#
_symmetry.space_group_name_H-M   'P 1'
#
loop_
_entity.id
_entity.type
_entity.pdbx_description
1 polymer ?
#
loop_
_entity_poly.entity_id
_entity_poly.type
_entity_poly.pdbx_seq_one_letter_code
_entity_poly.pdbx_strand_id
1 'polypeptide(L)'
;MSRRPSKDKPSGRRTWFGEALAGHARTDLQIRTPRVDLYASSGLRGDAQMRLWLTLIVLCLVSQARAAEGVLVIGAGQRSCGQFIAAVGQTPVGQILYVERPNGKLYGELIRYHEWMEGFISGFNSGFQSNIDDQVRIDLSSMDLWMRNWCNAHPTKTIADAGLALTGELAPRR
;
A
#
# COMPACT_ATOMS: atom_id res chain seq x y z
N MET A 1 20.95 -51.55 7.54
CA MET A 1 19.61 -51.29 6.96
C MET A 1 18.59 -51.20 8.08
N SER A 2 18.18 -49.98 8.44
CA SER A 2 17.24 -49.74 9.55
C SER A 2 16.07 -48.90 9.02
N ARG A 3 14.88 -49.51 8.93
CA ARG A 3 13.65 -48.87 8.46
C ARG A 3 13.03 -48.11 9.64
N ARG A 4 12.82 -46.79 9.48
CA ARG A 4 11.98 -46.01 10.41
C ARG A 4 10.53 -45.99 9.92
N PRO A 5 9.54 -46.07 10.83
CA PRO A 5 8.13 -46.09 10.47
C PRO A 5 7.59 -44.70 10.10
N SER A 6 6.78 -44.69 9.03
CA SER A 6 5.94 -43.60 8.57
C SER A 6 4.93 -43.21 9.65
N LYS A 7 4.81 -41.91 9.95
CA LYS A 7 3.71 -41.35 10.75
C LYS A 7 2.78 -40.61 9.82
N ASP A 8 1.68 -41.27 9.47
CA ASP A 8 0.53 -40.67 8.83
C ASP A 8 -0.07 -39.59 9.76
N LYS A 9 -0.32 -38.40 9.21
CA LYS A 9 -1.15 -37.37 9.85
C LYS A 9 -2.49 -37.27 9.11
N PRO A 10 -3.62 -37.24 9.83
CA PRO A 10 -4.94 -37.16 9.21
C PRO A 10 -5.22 -35.77 8.64
N SER A 11 -5.74 -35.76 7.41
CA SER A 11 -6.24 -34.60 6.69
C SER A 11 -7.56 -34.09 7.30
N GLY A 12 -7.47 -33.16 8.25
CA GLY A 12 -8.62 -32.43 8.78
C GLY A 12 -9.00 -31.26 7.88
N ARG A 13 -9.73 -31.53 6.80
CA ARG A 13 -10.31 -30.51 5.90
C ARG A 13 -11.54 -29.92 6.58
N ARG A 14 -11.37 -28.85 7.37
CA ARG A 14 -12.48 -28.06 7.92
C ARG A 14 -12.88 -26.98 6.91
N THR A 15 -13.91 -27.28 6.13
CA THR A 15 -14.70 -26.30 5.39
C THR A 15 -15.54 -25.51 6.37
N TRP A 16 -15.21 -24.24 6.59
CA TRP A 16 -16.09 -23.27 7.24
C TRP A 16 -16.84 -22.52 6.15
N PHE A 17 -18.05 -22.99 5.86
CA PHE A 17 -19.08 -22.30 5.08
C PHE A 17 -20.28 -22.07 6.01
N GLY A 18 -20.90 -20.90 5.89
CA GLY A 18 -22.04 -20.46 6.71
C GLY A 18 -21.58 -19.50 7.80
N GLU A 19 -22.23 -18.39 8.11
CA GLU A 19 -23.55 -17.87 7.79
C GLU A 19 -23.59 -16.46 8.42
N ALA A 20 -24.56 -15.64 8.01
CA ALA A 20 -24.90 -14.33 8.58
C ALA A 20 -23.84 -13.23 8.31
N LEU A 21 -24.18 -12.13 7.66
CA LEU A 21 -25.01 -11.08 8.23
C LEU A 21 -25.89 -10.43 7.15
N ALA A 22 -27.14 -10.90 7.03
CA ALA A 22 -28.23 -10.09 6.52
C ALA A 22 -28.79 -9.27 7.68
N GLY A 23 -28.85 -7.94 7.54
CA GLY A 23 -29.48 -7.09 8.55
C GLY A 23 -28.91 -5.68 8.62
N HIS A 24 -28.98 -4.92 7.53
CA HIS A 24 -28.89 -3.45 7.64
C HIS A 24 -30.31 -2.89 7.66
N ALA A 25 -30.70 -2.42 8.85
CA ALA A 25 -31.92 -1.69 9.10
C ALA A 25 -31.98 -0.45 8.20
N ARG A 26 -33.05 -0.32 7.41
CA ARG A 26 -33.41 0.95 6.77
C ARG A 26 -33.86 1.91 7.87
N THR A 27 -33.03 2.89 8.17
CA THR A 27 -33.46 4.07 8.93
C THR A 27 -34.10 5.02 7.92
N ASP A 28 -35.44 4.99 7.83
CA ASP A 28 -36.21 5.98 7.08
C ASP A 28 -36.03 7.34 7.75
N LEU A 29 -35.06 8.10 7.24
CA LEU A 29 -34.88 9.50 7.59
C LEU A 29 -36.00 10.30 6.88
N GLN A 30 -37.12 10.52 7.57
CA GLN A 30 -38.14 11.48 7.12
C GLN A 30 -37.55 12.90 7.18
N ILE A 31 -36.93 13.31 6.07
CA ILE A 31 -36.54 14.70 5.84
C ILE A 31 -37.84 15.49 5.60
N ARG A 32 -38.30 16.18 6.65
CA ARG A 32 -39.38 17.16 6.58
C ARG A 32 -38.86 18.36 5.80
N THR A 33 -39.06 18.37 4.48
CA THR A 33 -38.72 19.52 3.64
C THR A 33 -39.56 20.73 4.05
N PRO A 34 -38.96 21.86 4.48
CA PRO A 34 -39.71 23.08 4.70
C PRO A 34 -40.29 23.54 3.36
N ARG A 35 -41.57 23.90 3.39
CA ARG A 35 -42.28 24.51 2.27
C ARG A 35 -41.62 25.87 2.00
N VAL A 36 -40.83 25.93 0.93
CA VAL A 36 -40.24 27.19 0.47
C VAL A 36 -41.34 27.92 -0.29
N ASP A 37 -41.92 28.94 0.35
CA ASP A 37 -42.85 29.85 -0.31
C ASP A 37 -42.09 30.60 -1.42
N LEU A 38 -42.46 30.32 -2.66
CA LEU A 38 -42.02 31.07 -3.83
C LEU A 38 -42.55 32.50 -3.72
N TYR A 39 -41.74 33.38 -3.13
CA TYR A 39 -41.90 34.81 -3.34
C TYR A 39 -41.48 35.13 -4.77
N ALA A 40 -42.49 35.30 -5.63
CA ALA A 40 -42.36 35.85 -6.96
C ALA A 40 -41.76 37.26 -6.88
N SER A 41 -40.44 37.38 -7.04
CA SER A 41 -39.74 38.64 -7.25
C SER A 41 -39.50 38.85 -8.74
N SER A 42 -40.55 39.32 -9.41
CA SER A 42 -40.44 39.96 -10.72
C SER A 42 -39.74 41.32 -10.56
N GLY A 43 -38.41 41.30 -10.45
CA GLY A 43 -37.60 42.52 -10.31
C GLY A 43 -36.08 42.33 -10.29
N LEU A 44 -35.54 41.10 -10.27
CA LEU A 44 -34.10 40.82 -10.09
C LEU A 44 -33.49 40.07 -11.28
N ARG A 45 -33.85 40.45 -12.52
CA ARG A 45 -33.40 39.74 -13.73
C ARG A 45 -31.89 39.87 -13.98
N GLY A 46 -31.25 40.92 -13.47
CA GLY A 46 -29.79 41.11 -13.57
C GLY A 46 -28.99 40.39 -12.48
N ASP A 47 -29.45 40.46 -11.23
CA ASP A 47 -28.66 40.00 -10.08
C ASP A 47 -28.64 38.47 -9.93
N ALA A 48 -29.75 37.80 -10.25
CA ALA A 48 -29.82 36.34 -10.23
C ALA A 48 -28.93 35.72 -11.31
N GLN A 49 -28.87 36.36 -12.49
CA GLN A 49 -28.01 35.92 -13.59
C GLN A 49 -26.53 36.09 -13.23
N MET A 50 -26.15 37.23 -12.63
CA MET A 50 -24.77 37.47 -12.21
C MET A 50 -24.30 36.47 -11.13
N ARG A 51 -25.16 36.13 -10.16
CA ARG A 51 -24.85 35.13 -9.13
C ARG A 51 -24.67 33.73 -9.71
N LEU A 52 -25.50 33.33 -10.68
CA LEU A 52 -25.38 32.04 -11.35
C LEU A 52 -24.04 31.92 -12.09
N TRP A 53 -23.65 32.96 -12.84
CA TRP A 53 -22.36 32.98 -13.54
C TRP A 53 -21.17 32.91 -12.59
N LEU A 54 -21.20 33.65 -11.48
CA LEU A 54 -20.13 33.58 -10.48
C LEU A 54 -20.03 32.18 -9.85
N THR A 55 -21.16 31.52 -9.56
CA THR A 55 -21.12 30.13 -9.04
C THR A 55 -20.55 29.16 -10.06
N LEU A 56 -20.89 29.30 -11.35
CA LEU A 56 -20.35 28.48 -12.44
C LEU A 56 -18.84 28.68 -12.61
N ILE A 57 -18.37 29.93 -12.59
CA ILE A 57 -16.94 30.26 -12.71
C ILE A 57 -16.16 29.69 -11.52
N VAL A 58 -16.67 29.83 -10.30
CA VAL A 58 -16.04 29.24 -9.11
C VAL A 58 -16.00 27.71 -9.20
N LEU A 59 -17.08 27.07 -9.66
CA LEU A 59 -17.12 25.61 -9.84
C LEU A 59 -16.08 25.13 -10.88
N CYS A 60 -15.92 25.86 -11.99
CA CYS A 60 -14.92 25.55 -13.01
C CYS A 60 -13.49 25.74 -12.50
N LEU A 61 -13.23 26.73 -11.63
CA LEU A 61 -11.91 26.94 -11.05
C LEU A 61 -11.53 25.86 -10.02
N VAL A 62 -12.50 25.30 -9.29
CA VAL A 62 -12.27 24.17 -8.37
C VAL A 62 -12.05 22.84 -9.13
N SER A 63 -12.39 22.79 -10.42
CA SER A 63 -12.23 21.59 -11.27
C SER A 63 -10.77 21.33 -11.67
N GLN A 64 -9.84 22.24 -11.39
CA GLN A 64 -8.40 22.00 -11.59
C GLN A 64 -7.79 21.20 -10.43
N ALA A 65 -8.49 20.17 -9.94
CA ALA A 65 -7.84 19.11 -9.22
C ALA A 65 -6.86 18.45 -10.19
N ARG A 66 -5.60 18.91 -10.16
CA ARG A 66 -4.52 18.12 -10.73
C ARG A 66 -4.58 16.80 -10.00
N ALA A 67 -5.05 15.77 -10.67
CA ALA A 67 -4.77 14.41 -10.26
C ALA A 67 -3.25 14.38 -10.14
N ALA A 68 -2.74 14.45 -8.92
CA ALA A 68 -1.35 14.20 -8.70
C ALA A 68 -1.15 12.78 -9.22
N GLU A 69 -0.41 12.64 -10.32
CA GLU A 69 0.13 11.37 -10.77
C GLU A 69 1.16 10.92 -9.74
N GLY A 70 0.69 10.67 -8.52
CA GLY A 70 1.46 10.20 -7.40
C GLY A 70 1.29 8.70 -7.36
N VAL A 71 2.39 7.98 -7.46
CA VAL A 71 2.40 6.55 -7.13
C VAL A 71 2.03 6.44 -5.65
N LEU A 72 0.86 5.84 -5.38
CA LEU A 72 0.42 5.60 -4.01
C LEU A 72 1.29 4.48 -3.41
N VAL A 73 2.30 4.87 -2.64
CA VAL A 73 3.08 3.95 -1.82
C VAL A 73 2.31 3.68 -0.54
N ILE A 74 2.08 2.41 -0.18
CA ILE A 74 1.44 2.02 1.09
C ILE A 74 2.32 1.07 1.89
N GLY A 75 2.11 1.01 3.21
CA GLY A 75 2.81 0.05 4.07
C GLY A 75 4.27 0.41 4.36
N ALA A 76 5.16 -0.59 4.36
CA ALA A 76 6.57 -0.40 4.70
C ALA A 76 7.32 0.52 3.72
N GLY A 77 6.84 0.64 2.48
CA GLY A 77 7.43 1.54 1.48
C GLY A 77 7.48 3.01 1.88
N GLN A 78 6.54 3.48 2.71
CA GLN A 78 6.49 4.86 3.20
C GLN A 78 7.44 5.10 4.39
N ARG A 79 7.97 4.03 5.00
CA ARG A 79 8.87 4.13 6.15
C ARG A 79 10.23 4.66 5.70
N SER A 80 10.91 5.37 6.60
CA SER A 80 12.25 5.86 6.30
C SER A 80 13.30 4.76 6.40
N CYS A 81 14.40 4.93 5.70
CA CYS A 81 15.58 4.10 5.81
C CYS A 81 16.14 4.07 7.24
N GLY A 82 16.06 5.17 7.99
CA GLY A 82 16.40 5.18 9.41
C GLY A 82 15.53 4.23 10.25
N GLN A 83 14.23 4.12 9.95
CA GLN A 83 13.33 3.15 10.60
C GLN A 83 13.68 1.71 10.22
N PHE A 84 14.07 1.47 8.97
CA PHE A 84 14.57 0.16 8.53
C PHE A 84 15.86 -0.24 9.26
N ILE A 85 16.87 0.64 9.33
CA ILE A 85 18.13 0.36 10.04
C ILE A 85 17.87 0.09 11.53
N ALA A 86 16.95 0.83 12.15
CA ALA A 86 16.53 0.56 13.53
C ALA A 86 15.83 -0.80 13.69
N ALA A 87 15.03 -1.23 12.71
CA ALA A 87 14.35 -2.53 12.71
C ALA A 87 15.29 -3.70 12.43
N VAL A 88 16.33 -3.50 11.62
CA VAL A 88 17.39 -4.48 11.35
C VAL A 88 18.13 -4.82 12.64
N GLY A 89 18.52 -3.81 13.43
CA GLY A 89 19.27 -4.00 14.67
C GLY A 89 20.55 -4.83 14.46
N GLN A 90 20.68 -5.92 15.21
CA GLN A 90 21.81 -6.86 15.10
C GLN A 90 21.49 -8.11 14.28
N THR A 91 20.39 -8.10 13.50
CA THR A 91 19.99 -9.25 12.69
C THR A 91 21.05 -9.54 11.62
N PRO A 92 21.57 -10.77 11.51
CA PRO A 92 22.47 -11.15 10.43
C PRO A 92 21.81 -10.93 9.06
N VAL A 93 22.64 -10.70 8.04
CA VAL A 93 22.16 -10.49 6.67
C VAL A 93 21.41 -11.72 6.17
N GLY A 94 20.25 -11.51 5.54
CA GLY A 94 19.43 -12.58 4.95
C GLY A 94 18.72 -13.49 5.95
N GLN A 95 18.74 -13.15 7.25
CA GLN A 95 18.03 -13.92 8.27
C GLN A 95 16.79 -13.19 8.77
N ILE A 96 15.72 -13.94 8.98
CA ILE A 96 14.48 -13.45 9.59
C ILE A 96 14.49 -13.92 11.05
N LEU A 97 14.54 -12.98 11.99
CA LEU A 97 14.44 -13.29 13.41
C LEU A 97 12.98 -13.37 13.87
N TYR A 98 12.75 -14.29 14.79
CA TYR A 98 11.50 -14.44 15.50
C TYR A 98 11.66 -13.91 16.92
N VAL A 99 10.68 -13.14 17.38
CA VAL A 99 10.57 -12.75 18.79
C VAL A 99 9.70 -13.79 19.48
N GLU A 100 10.27 -14.54 20.42
CA GLU A 100 9.50 -15.45 21.26
C GLU A 100 8.68 -14.65 22.28
N ARG A 101 7.38 -14.92 22.34
CA ARG A 101 6.46 -14.36 23.34
C ARG A 101 5.72 -15.50 24.06
N PRO A 102 5.14 -15.25 25.25
CA PRO A 102 4.37 -16.26 25.98
C PRO A 102 3.25 -16.91 25.15
N ASN A 103 2.71 -16.20 24.16
CA ASN A 103 1.59 -16.64 23.31
C ASN A 103 2.03 -17.15 21.93
N GLY A 104 3.34 -17.35 21.69
CA GLY A 104 3.86 -17.88 20.43
C GLY A 104 5.03 -17.08 19.84
N LYS A 105 5.42 -17.44 18.61
CA LYS A 105 6.50 -16.77 17.86
C LYS A 105 5.90 -15.68 16.98
N LEU A 106 6.43 -14.47 17.09
CA LEU A 106 6.09 -13.35 16.21
C LEU A 106 7.27 -13.05 15.30
N TYR A 107 7.01 -12.70 14.06
CA TYR A 107 8.06 -12.22 13.15
C TYR A 107 8.56 -10.85 13.63
N GLY A 108 9.87 -10.63 13.52
CA GLY A 108 10.46 -9.31 13.75
C GLY A 108 10.04 -8.29 12.68
N GLU A 109 10.10 -6.99 13.00
CA GLU A 109 9.69 -5.91 12.08
C GLU A 109 10.45 -5.93 10.74
N LEU A 110 11.68 -6.47 10.71
CA LEU A 110 12.47 -6.62 9.49
C LEU A 110 11.71 -7.35 8.37
N ILE A 111 10.87 -8.34 8.71
CA ILE A 111 10.13 -9.12 7.70
C ILE A 111 9.25 -8.23 6.82
N ARG A 112 8.65 -7.19 7.40
CA ARG A 112 7.72 -6.30 6.69
C ARG A 112 8.43 -5.51 5.60
N TYR A 113 9.70 -5.17 5.82
CA TYR A 113 10.52 -4.46 4.83
C TYR A 113 10.92 -5.40 3.70
N HIS A 114 11.30 -6.65 4.03
CA HIS A 114 11.62 -7.66 3.03
C HIS A 114 10.40 -8.02 2.16
N GLU A 115 9.26 -8.33 2.78
CA GLU A 115 8.01 -8.64 2.07
C GLU A 115 7.58 -7.49 1.14
N TRP A 116 7.70 -6.24 1.62
CA TRP A 116 7.35 -5.08 0.82
C TRP A 116 8.28 -4.91 -0.38
N MET A 117 9.59 -5.09 -0.20
CA MET A 117 10.57 -5.00 -1.28
C MET A 117 10.44 -6.12 -2.31
N GLU A 118 10.19 -7.35 -1.87
CA GLU A 118 9.91 -8.47 -2.78
C GLU A 118 8.64 -8.20 -3.61
N GLY A 119 7.60 -7.66 -2.98
CA GLY A 119 6.38 -7.22 -3.66
C GLY A 119 6.64 -6.10 -4.66
N PHE A 120 7.45 -5.11 -4.28
CA PHE A 120 7.86 -4.01 -5.17
C PHE A 120 8.60 -4.51 -6.40
N ILE A 121 9.63 -5.37 -6.23
CA ILE A 121 10.41 -5.94 -7.34
C ILE A 121 9.51 -6.78 -8.26
N SER A 122 8.61 -7.58 -7.68
CA SER A 122 7.64 -8.38 -8.45
C SER A 122 6.70 -7.51 -9.28
N GLY A 123 6.19 -6.42 -8.69
CA GLY A 123 5.36 -5.44 -9.39
C GLY A 123 6.13 -4.70 -10.47
N PHE A 124 7.38 -4.31 -10.21
CA PHE A 124 8.25 -3.66 -11.19
C PHE A 124 8.52 -4.58 -12.39
N ASN A 125 8.91 -5.82 -12.15
CA ASN A 125 9.16 -6.80 -13.21
C ASN A 125 7.89 -7.04 -14.05
N SER A 126 6.73 -7.15 -13.41
CA SER A 126 5.46 -7.38 -14.11
C SER A 126 4.97 -6.16 -14.90
N GLY A 127 5.21 -4.94 -14.38
CA GLY A 127 4.74 -3.69 -15.00
C GLY A 127 5.66 -3.13 -16.08
N PHE A 128 6.97 -3.37 -15.98
CA PHE A 128 7.96 -2.71 -16.82
C PHE A 128 8.82 -3.64 -17.65
N GLN A 129 8.91 -4.94 -17.35
CA GLN A 129 9.78 -5.88 -18.07
C GLN A 129 8.96 -6.93 -18.82
N SER A 130 9.09 -6.95 -20.15
CA SER A 130 8.40 -7.92 -21.01
C SER A 130 9.19 -9.23 -21.18
N ASN A 131 10.52 -9.16 -21.12
CA ASN A 131 11.39 -10.33 -21.26
C ASN A 131 11.90 -10.79 -19.90
N ILE A 132 12.00 -12.11 -19.72
CA ILE A 132 12.47 -12.71 -18.46
C ILE A 132 13.95 -12.39 -18.17
N ASP A 133 14.74 -12.15 -19.21
CA ASP A 133 16.16 -11.84 -19.09
C ASP A 133 16.40 -10.38 -18.67
N ASP A 134 15.40 -9.51 -18.86
CA ASP A 134 15.44 -8.11 -18.45
C ASP A 134 14.87 -7.89 -17.03
N GLN A 135 14.38 -8.95 -16.38
CA GLN A 135 13.82 -8.89 -15.04
C GLN A 135 14.91 -8.73 -13.98
N VAL A 136 14.63 -7.89 -12.98
CA VAL A 136 15.48 -7.76 -11.79
C VAL A 136 15.42 -9.07 -11.02
N ARG A 137 16.59 -9.71 -10.87
CA ARG A 137 16.79 -10.94 -10.10
C ARG A 137 17.77 -10.68 -8.98
N ILE A 138 17.30 -10.82 -7.74
CA ILE A 138 18.12 -10.63 -6.54
C ILE A 138 17.64 -11.61 -5.48
N ASP A 139 18.56 -12.26 -4.77
CA ASP A 139 18.22 -13.09 -3.62
C ASP A 139 18.01 -12.23 -2.36
N LEU A 140 17.29 -12.77 -1.38
CA LEU A 140 16.94 -12.06 -0.15
C LEU A 140 18.17 -11.51 0.59
N SER A 141 19.29 -12.25 0.61
CA SER A 141 20.50 -11.85 1.32
C SER A 141 21.18 -10.68 0.63
N SER A 142 21.29 -10.75 -0.70
CA SER A 142 21.84 -9.66 -1.52
C SER A 142 20.97 -8.41 -1.43
N MET A 143 19.64 -8.57 -1.44
CA MET A 143 18.69 -7.45 -1.28
C MET A 143 18.84 -6.80 0.10
N ASP A 144 18.90 -7.61 1.17
CA ASP A 144 19.07 -7.12 2.54
C ASP A 144 20.40 -6.38 2.71
N LEU A 145 21.50 -6.93 2.20
CA LEU A 145 22.81 -6.28 2.24
C LEU A 145 22.79 -4.94 1.48
N TRP A 146 22.26 -4.95 0.26
CA TRP A 146 22.16 -3.74 -0.57
C TRP A 146 21.33 -2.67 0.14
N MET A 147 20.16 -3.04 0.69
CA MET A 147 19.30 -2.11 1.42
C MET A 147 19.99 -1.54 2.63
N ARG A 148 20.71 -2.34 3.43
CA ARG A 148 21.47 -1.85 4.58
C ARG A 148 22.51 -0.82 4.14
N ASN A 149 23.25 -1.09 3.08
CA ASN A 149 24.25 -0.15 2.57
C ASN A 149 23.61 1.15 2.07
N TRP A 150 22.57 1.04 1.24
CA TRP A 150 21.88 2.19 0.67
C TRP A 150 21.19 3.04 1.73
N CYS A 151 20.47 2.41 2.67
CA CYS A 151 19.77 3.10 3.73
C CYS A 151 20.69 3.73 4.78
N ASN A 152 21.88 3.18 5.03
CA ASN A 152 22.87 3.84 5.87
C ASN A 152 23.36 5.15 5.23
N ALA A 153 23.51 5.20 3.91
CA ALA A 153 23.88 6.41 3.20
C ALA A 153 22.71 7.42 3.07
N HIS A 154 21.45 6.96 3.15
CA HIS A 154 20.25 7.76 2.89
C HIS A 154 19.17 7.64 3.99
N PRO A 155 19.47 7.97 5.26
CA PRO A 155 18.59 7.66 6.38
C PRO A 155 17.22 8.36 6.34
N THR A 156 17.11 9.50 5.63
CA THR A 156 15.87 10.27 5.50
C THR A 156 15.01 9.86 4.30
N LYS A 157 15.53 9.02 3.40
CA LYS A 157 14.79 8.53 2.24
C LYS A 157 13.85 7.40 2.64
N THR A 158 12.84 7.16 1.81
CA THR A 158 11.87 6.10 2.05
C THR A 158 12.36 4.77 1.50
N ILE A 159 11.74 3.67 1.92
CA ILE A 159 12.02 2.34 1.37
C ILE A 159 11.58 2.23 -0.09
N ALA A 160 10.54 2.97 -0.49
CA ALA A 160 10.17 3.07 -1.90
C ALA A 160 11.25 3.76 -2.75
N ASP A 161 11.89 4.82 -2.21
CA ASP A 161 13.05 5.44 -2.88
C ASP A 161 14.21 4.44 -3.03
N ALA A 162 14.46 3.62 -2.01
CA ALA A 162 15.45 2.54 -2.07
C ALA A 162 15.10 1.51 -3.15
N GLY A 163 13.83 1.09 -3.24
CA GLY A 163 13.35 0.18 -4.29
C GLY A 163 13.58 0.73 -5.71
N LEU A 164 13.28 2.01 -5.93
CA LEU A 164 13.53 2.67 -7.22
C LEU A 164 15.02 2.76 -7.54
N ALA A 165 15.86 3.05 -6.54
CA ALA A 165 17.31 3.08 -6.72
C ALA A 165 17.87 1.68 -7.05
N LEU A 166 17.39 0.63 -6.37
CA LEU A 166 17.78 -0.75 -6.62
C LEU A 166 17.46 -1.17 -8.06
N THR A 167 16.23 -0.93 -8.51
CA THR A 167 15.83 -1.29 -9.87
C THR A 167 16.57 -0.46 -10.91
N GLY A 168 16.90 0.81 -10.62
CA GLY A 168 17.74 1.63 -11.48
C GLY A 168 19.19 1.14 -11.61
N GLU A 169 19.72 0.45 -10.60
CA GLU A 169 21.07 -0.14 -10.63
C GLU A 169 21.10 -1.50 -11.31
N LEU A 170 20.09 -2.34 -11.07
CA LEU A 170 20.05 -3.73 -11.53
C LEU A 170 19.36 -3.94 -12.87
N ALA A 171 18.45 -3.04 -13.27
CA ALA A 171 17.81 -3.17 -14.57
C ALA A 171 18.84 -2.92 -15.69
N PRO A 172 18.80 -3.69 -16.78
CA PRO A 172 19.60 -3.40 -17.96
C PRO A 172 19.37 -1.95 -18.41
N ARG A 173 20.45 -1.22 -18.66
CA ARG A 173 20.34 0.10 -19.29
C ARG A 173 19.74 -0.10 -20.69
N ARG A 174 18.53 0.42 -20.89
CA ARG A 174 17.89 0.49 -22.21
C ARG A 174 18.56 1.51 -23.09
#